data_AF-A0A453S107-F1
#
_entry.id   AF-A0A453S107-F1
#
_cell.length_a   1.000
_cell.length_b   1.000
_cell.length_c   1.000
_cell.angle_alpha   90.00
_cell.angle_beta   90.00
_cell.angle_gamma   90.00
#
_symmetry.space_group_name_H-M   'P 1'
#
loop_
_entity.id
_entity.type
_entity.pdbx_description
1 polymer ?
#
loop_
_entity_poly.entity_id
_entity_poly.type
_entity_poly.pdbx_seq_one_letter_code
_entity_poly.pdbx_strand_id
1 'polypeptide(L)'
;AQRLYQEDVDATRGERLRMLEKDKGIVTRFVIGRSANPGPDSEVERAMDAEEKEYNDILRLNHVEGQDGLPLKIQMFLSSALSTWDADFYVKVDDDVHVNIGITRSILARHRSKPRVYIGCMKSGPVIANNESKYYEPDHWKFGTAGNNYFRHATRQLYAITRDLATYISANKHILHKYTNEDVSF
;
A
#
# COMPACT_ATOMS: atom_id res chain seq x y z
N ALA A 1 7.27 -10.75 -14.81
CA ALA A 1 6.21 -10.90 -13.80
C ALA A 1 4.94 -11.43 -14.48
N GLN A 2 4.67 -12.74 -14.37
CA GLN A 2 3.37 -13.29 -14.76
C GLN A 2 2.50 -13.29 -13.51
N ARG A 3 1.60 -12.32 -13.38
CA ARG A 3 0.62 -12.32 -12.31
C ARG A 3 -0.73 -11.80 -12.74
N LEU A 4 -1.71 -12.56 -12.23
CA LEU A 4 -3.15 -12.36 -12.25
C LEU A 4 -3.77 -12.71 -13.61
N TYR A 5 -5.07 -12.99 -13.56
CA TYR A 5 -6.00 -13.19 -14.68
C TYR A 5 -6.07 -14.60 -15.26
N GLN A 6 -6.88 -15.43 -14.62
CA GLN A 6 -7.39 -16.66 -15.21
C GLN A 6 -8.92 -16.61 -15.21
N GLU A 7 -9.46 -15.61 -15.89
CA GLU A 7 -10.85 -15.48 -16.33
C GLU A 7 -10.80 -14.49 -17.52
N ASP A 8 -11.30 -14.91 -18.69
CA ASP A 8 -11.21 -14.29 -20.02
C ASP A 8 -9.83 -14.24 -20.69
N VAL A 9 -9.48 -15.31 -21.41
CA VAL A 9 -8.19 -15.53 -22.11
C VAL A 9 -7.89 -14.47 -23.18
N ASP A 10 -8.90 -13.78 -23.72
CA ASP A 10 -8.75 -12.85 -24.86
C ASP A 10 -8.68 -11.36 -24.51
N ALA A 11 -8.89 -10.95 -23.25
CA ALA A 11 -8.83 -9.55 -22.85
C ALA A 11 -7.40 -9.10 -22.45
N THR A 12 -6.99 -7.90 -22.88
CA THR A 12 -5.75 -7.26 -22.42
C THR A 12 -5.83 -6.94 -20.92
N ARG A 13 -4.67 -6.77 -20.26
CA ARG A 13 -4.60 -6.40 -18.84
C ARG A 13 -5.43 -5.14 -18.52
N GLY A 14 -5.28 -4.09 -19.33
CA GLY A 14 -6.01 -2.83 -19.15
C GLY A 14 -7.52 -3.02 -19.27
N GLU A 15 -7.99 -3.86 -20.19
CA GLU A 15 -9.42 -4.17 -20.33
C GLU A 15 -9.97 -4.91 -19.11
N ARG A 16 -9.25 -5.92 -18.61
CA ARG A 16 -9.64 -6.66 -17.41
C ARG A 16 -9.75 -5.74 -16.19
N LEU A 17 -8.83 -4.78 -16.04
CA LEU A 17 -8.87 -3.79 -14.96
C LEU A 17 -10.07 -2.85 -15.09
N ARG A 18 -10.37 -2.37 -16.30
CA ARG A 18 -11.56 -1.54 -16.55
C ARG A 18 -12.87 -2.30 -16.27
N MET A 19 -12.93 -3.58 -16.60
CA MET A 19 -14.08 -4.43 -16.26
C MET A 19 -14.23 -4.60 -14.75
N LEU A 20 -13.15 -4.85 -14.01
CA LEU A 20 -13.18 -4.92 -12.54
C LEU A 20 -13.68 -3.62 -11.91
N GLU A 21 -13.22 -2.48 -12.42
CA GLU A 21 -13.63 -1.16 -11.95
C GLU A 21 -15.13 -0.94 -12.21
N LYS A 22 -15.59 -1.14 -13.45
CA LYS A 22 -16.98 -0.92 -13.85
C LYS A 22 -17.97 -1.91 -13.21
N ASP A 23 -17.64 -3.20 -13.22
CA ASP A 23 -18.61 -4.25 -12.89
C ASP A 23 -18.58 -4.66 -11.41
N LYS A 24 -17.43 -4.46 -10.74
CA LYS A 24 -17.24 -4.89 -9.34
C LYS A 24 -16.96 -3.72 -8.39
N GLY A 25 -16.72 -2.51 -8.90
CA GLY A 25 -16.32 -1.35 -8.11
C GLY A 25 -14.94 -1.51 -7.49
N ILE A 26 -14.04 -2.26 -8.14
CA ILE A 26 -12.68 -2.52 -7.65
C ILE A 26 -11.70 -1.75 -8.52
N VAL A 27 -11.05 -0.76 -7.92
CA VAL A 27 -9.98 0.00 -8.56
C VAL A 27 -8.64 -0.59 -8.15
N THR A 28 -7.85 -1.02 -9.13
CA THR A 28 -6.47 -1.49 -8.91
C THR A 28 -5.52 -0.49 -9.55
N ARG A 29 -4.50 -0.05 -8.81
CA ARG A 29 -3.43 0.79 -9.33
C ARG A 29 -2.06 0.32 -8.84
N PHE A 30 -1.06 0.39 -9.69
CA PHE A 30 0.33 0.21 -9.31
C PHE A 30 0.87 1.53 -8.74
N VAL A 31 1.34 1.52 -7.49
CA VAL A 31 1.74 2.73 -6.77
C VAL A 31 3.24 2.94 -6.86
N ILE A 32 3.64 4.03 -7.51
CA ILE A 32 5.04 4.36 -7.75
C ILE A 32 5.29 5.85 -7.62
N GLY A 33 6.45 6.22 -7.09
CA GLY A 33 6.97 7.57 -7.08
C GLY A 33 7.60 7.96 -8.41
N ARG A 34 8.49 8.95 -8.37
CA ARG A 34 9.31 9.42 -9.48
C ARG A 34 10.71 8.86 -9.33
N SER A 35 11.42 8.75 -10.45
CA SER A 35 12.86 8.51 -10.41
C SER A 35 13.60 9.66 -9.71
N ALA A 36 14.79 9.39 -9.17
CA ALA A 36 15.60 10.41 -8.47
C ALA A 36 16.09 11.53 -9.39
N ASN A 37 16.29 11.23 -10.67
CA ASN A 37 16.68 12.20 -11.69
C ASN A 37 15.61 12.25 -12.79
N PRO A 38 14.42 12.81 -12.50
CA PRO A 38 13.37 12.91 -13.50
C PRO A 38 13.75 13.99 -14.51
N GLY A 39 13.81 13.62 -15.78
CA GLY A 39 14.16 14.54 -16.87
C GLY A 39 13.67 14.02 -18.22
N PRO A 40 13.63 14.88 -19.25
CA PRO A 40 13.14 14.51 -20.59
C PRO A 40 13.88 13.31 -21.20
N ASP A 41 15.15 13.16 -20.83
CA ASP A 41 16.03 12.11 -21.33
C ASP A 41 15.96 10.81 -20.53
N SER A 42 15.23 10.77 -19.40
CA SER A 42 15.12 9.59 -18.54
C SER A 42 14.34 8.47 -19.24
N GLU A 43 15.03 7.36 -19.50
CA GLU A 43 14.41 6.15 -20.07
C GLU A 43 13.33 5.57 -19.18
N VAL A 44 13.53 5.64 -17.86
CA VAL A 44 12.55 5.16 -16.86
C VAL A 44 11.26 5.96 -16.97
N GLU A 45 11.37 7.28 -17.07
CA GLU A 45 10.20 8.17 -17.17
C GLU A 45 9.43 7.93 -18.48
N ARG A 46 10.14 7.78 -19.61
CA ARG A 46 9.49 7.44 -20.88
C ARG A 46 8.83 6.06 -20.87
N ALA A 47 9.45 5.07 -20.25
CA ALA A 47 8.88 3.73 -20.13
C ALA A 47 7.61 3.74 -19.26
N MET A 48 7.64 4.50 -18.16
CA MET A 48 6.46 4.68 -17.30
C MET A 48 5.31 5.40 -18.03
N ASP A 49 5.60 6.47 -18.77
CA ASP A 49 4.57 7.18 -19.54
C ASP A 49 3.97 6.29 -20.64
N ALA A 50 4.76 5.40 -21.24
CA ALA A 50 4.28 4.40 -22.19
C ALA A 50 3.41 3.33 -21.52
N GLU A 51 3.80 2.81 -20.35
CA GLU A 51 3.01 1.85 -19.57
C GLU A 51 1.67 2.48 -19.14
N GLU A 52 1.68 3.71 -18.65
CA GLU A 52 0.45 4.41 -18.25
C GLU A 52 -0.48 4.66 -19.44
N LYS A 53 0.09 5.02 -20.61
CA LYS A 53 -0.71 5.18 -21.84
C LYS A 53 -1.36 3.87 -22.29
N GLU A 54 -0.71 2.73 -22.07
CA GLU A 54 -1.20 1.42 -22.49
C GLU A 54 -2.25 0.85 -21.50
N TYR A 55 -1.95 0.89 -20.21
CA TYR A 55 -2.74 0.20 -19.19
C TYR A 55 -3.61 1.11 -18.33
N ASN A 56 -3.23 2.39 -18.20
CA ASN A 56 -3.92 3.41 -17.40
C ASN A 56 -4.23 2.91 -15.98
N ASP A 57 -3.23 2.27 -15.36
CA ASP A 57 -3.32 1.64 -14.06
C ASP A 57 -2.21 2.06 -13.08
N ILE A 58 -1.51 3.17 -13.34
CA ILE A 58 -0.49 3.71 -12.44
C ILE A 58 -1.07 4.81 -11.54
N LEU A 59 -0.80 4.72 -10.23
CA LEU A 59 -0.97 5.84 -9.30
C LEU A 59 0.42 6.43 -9.02
N ARG A 60 0.71 7.53 -9.71
CA ARG A 60 2.01 8.20 -9.61
C ARG A 60 2.05 9.21 -8.46
N LEU A 61 2.88 8.94 -7.46
CA LEU A 61 3.06 9.79 -6.28
C LEU A 61 4.11 10.88 -6.54
N ASN A 62 3.91 12.07 -5.96
CA ASN A 62 4.90 13.15 -6.01
C ASN A 62 6.02 12.95 -4.97
N HIS A 63 6.72 11.82 -5.07
CA HIS A 63 7.74 11.33 -4.14
C HIS A 63 8.87 10.73 -4.94
N VAL A 64 10.13 10.90 -4.52
CA VAL A 64 11.27 10.23 -5.15
C VAL A 64 11.43 8.84 -4.56
N GLU A 65 11.38 7.80 -5.40
CA GLU A 65 11.59 6.43 -4.95
C GLU A 65 12.96 6.27 -4.27
N GLY A 66 12.99 5.58 -3.13
CA GLY A 66 14.20 5.37 -2.33
C GLY A 66 14.58 6.55 -1.42
N GLN A 67 13.99 7.73 -1.60
CA GLN A 67 14.13 8.86 -0.67
C GLN A 67 13.11 8.69 0.47
N ASP A 68 13.43 9.07 1.71
CA ASP A 68 12.48 9.12 2.86
C ASP A 68 11.74 7.80 3.24
N GLY A 69 12.07 6.70 2.58
CA GLY A 69 11.65 5.33 2.90
C GLY A 69 10.17 5.00 2.58
N LEU A 70 9.86 3.71 2.75
CA LEU A 70 8.51 3.17 2.56
C LEU A 70 7.41 3.86 3.41
N PRO A 71 7.65 4.26 4.68
CA PRO A 71 6.60 4.90 5.47
C PRO A 71 6.03 6.16 4.82
N LEU A 72 6.86 7.01 4.20
CA LEU A 72 6.37 8.21 3.51
C LEU A 72 5.55 7.84 2.26
N LYS A 73 6.03 6.87 1.47
CA LYS A 73 5.32 6.37 0.29
C LYS A 73 3.92 5.87 0.65
N ILE A 74 3.76 5.13 1.75
CA ILE A 74 2.44 4.62 2.18
C ILE A 74 1.53 5.77 2.67
N GLN A 75 2.04 6.76 3.40
CA GLN A 75 1.25 7.94 3.79
C GLN A 75 0.75 8.74 2.57
N MET A 76 1.60 8.89 1.54
CA MET A 76 1.25 9.56 0.30
C MET A 76 0.24 8.74 -0.51
N PHE A 77 0.46 7.43 -0.62
CA PHE A 77 -0.52 6.49 -1.18
C PHE A 77 -1.90 6.68 -0.57
N LEU A 78 -2.02 6.61 0.76
CA LEU A 78 -3.31 6.76 1.43
C LEU A 78 -3.96 8.09 1.13
N SER A 79 -3.19 9.18 1.25
CA SER A 79 -3.72 10.53 1.04
C SER A 79 -4.21 10.71 -0.40
N SER A 80 -3.44 10.24 -1.38
CA SER A 80 -3.81 10.28 -2.80
C SER A 80 -5.00 9.37 -3.10
N ALA A 81 -5.06 8.16 -2.53
CA ALA A 81 -6.17 7.25 -2.76
C ALA A 81 -7.48 7.81 -2.19
N LEU A 82 -7.43 8.39 -0.99
CA LEU A 82 -8.57 9.05 -0.34
C LEU A 82 -9.09 10.25 -1.11
N SER A 83 -8.20 11.06 -1.70
CA SER A 83 -8.61 12.23 -2.49
C SER A 83 -9.19 11.86 -3.86
N THR A 84 -8.84 10.69 -4.38
CA THR A 84 -9.18 10.29 -5.75
C THR A 84 -10.40 9.38 -5.82
N TRP A 85 -10.54 8.43 -4.89
CA TRP A 85 -11.61 7.43 -4.92
C TRP A 85 -12.41 7.42 -3.63
N ASP A 86 -13.73 7.52 -3.74
CA ASP A 86 -14.66 7.23 -2.63
C ASP A 86 -14.91 5.71 -2.58
N ALA A 87 -14.19 5.02 -1.70
CA ALA A 87 -14.26 3.57 -1.55
C ALA A 87 -14.53 3.18 -0.08
N ASP A 88 -15.21 2.05 0.15
CA ASP A 88 -15.44 1.55 1.51
C ASP A 88 -14.14 1.10 2.19
N PHE A 89 -13.22 0.54 1.39
CA PHE A 89 -11.93 0.01 1.83
C PHE A 89 -10.80 0.48 0.92
N TYR A 90 -9.64 0.74 1.53
CA TYR A 90 -8.37 0.93 0.86
C TYR A 90 -7.46 -0.25 1.20
N VAL A 91 -6.87 -0.87 0.18
CA VAL A 91 -6.07 -2.09 0.32
C VAL A 91 -4.67 -1.83 -0.19
N LYS A 92 -3.66 -2.11 0.63
CA LYS A 92 -2.26 -2.17 0.23
C LYS A 92 -1.88 -3.61 -0.04
N VAL A 93 -1.14 -3.84 -1.13
CA VAL A 93 -0.64 -5.15 -1.52
C VAL A 93 0.78 -4.97 -2.08
N ASP A 94 1.71 -5.83 -1.70
CA ASP A 94 3.04 -5.89 -2.32
C ASP A 94 2.99 -6.48 -3.73
N ASP A 95 3.90 -6.04 -4.60
CA ASP A 95 4.02 -6.52 -5.98
C ASP A 95 4.52 -7.98 -6.07
N ASP A 96 5.02 -8.54 -4.96
CA ASP A 96 5.44 -9.92 -4.77
C ASP A 96 4.37 -10.81 -4.07
N VAL A 97 3.12 -10.34 -3.98
CA VAL A 97 1.93 -11.12 -3.57
C VAL A 97 0.93 -11.42 -4.71
N HIS A 98 0.36 -12.63 -4.71
CA HIS A 98 -0.83 -12.95 -5.52
C HIS A 98 -2.10 -12.78 -4.68
N VAL A 99 -3.09 -12.07 -5.21
CA VAL A 99 -4.36 -11.79 -4.50
C VAL A 99 -5.54 -12.42 -5.24
N ASN A 100 -6.32 -13.23 -4.52
CA ASN A 100 -7.63 -13.65 -4.99
C ASN A 100 -8.65 -12.53 -4.75
N ILE A 101 -8.88 -11.71 -5.76
CA ILE A 101 -9.72 -10.50 -5.68
C ILE A 101 -11.17 -10.85 -5.26
N GLY A 102 -11.75 -11.94 -5.78
CA GLY A 102 -13.12 -12.34 -5.47
C GLY A 102 -13.31 -12.72 -4.00
N ILE A 103 -12.37 -13.50 -3.44
CA ILE A 103 -12.37 -13.86 -2.02
C ILE A 103 -12.08 -12.62 -1.16
N THR A 104 -11.10 -11.80 -1.51
CA THR A 104 -10.80 -10.55 -0.79
C THR A 104 -12.02 -9.65 -0.70
N ARG A 105 -12.69 -9.37 -1.83
CA ARG A 105 -13.93 -8.58 -1.86
C ARG A 105 -15.00 -9.17 -0.95
N SER A 106 -15.18 -10.49 -0.98
CA SER A 106 -16.17 -11.18 -0.14
C SER A 106 -15.84 -11.07 1.36
N ILE A 107 -14.57 -11.14 1.74
CA ILE A 107 -14.12 -10.94 3.13
C ILE A 107 -14.40 -9.50 3.57
N LEU A 108 -14.02 -8.50 2.76
CA LEU A 108 -14.18 -7.09 3.08
C LEU A 108 -15.66 -6.68 3.14
N ALA A 109 -16.51 -7.21 2.26
CA ALA A 109 -17.95 -6.95 2.26
C ALA A 109 -18.60 -7.30 3.62
N ARG A 110 -18.14 -8.36 4.28
CA ARG A 110 -18.62 -8.76 5.64
C ARG A 110 -18.24 -7.78 6.75
N HIS A 111 -17.33 -6.86 6.47
CA HIS A 111 -16.83 -5.85 7.41
C HIS A 111 -17.29 -4.44 7.07
N ARG A 112 -18.04 -4.25 5.98
CA ARG A 112 -18.41 -2.92 5.45
C ARG A 112 -19.15 -2.03 6.44
N SER A 113 -19.98 -2.60 7.31
CA SER A 113 -20.75 -1.86 8.33
C SER A 113 -19.99 -1.62 9.64
N LYS A 114 -18.78 -2.19 9.80
CA LYS A 114 -17.98 -2.02 11.01
C LYS A 114 -17.13 -0.76 10.88
N PRO A 115 -17.13 0.13 11.89
CA PRO A 115 -16.25 1.29 11.88
C PRO A 115 -14.80 0.88 12.15
N ARG A 116 -13.86 1.64 11.59
CA ARG A 116 -12.42 1.60 11.86
C ARG A 116 -11.80 0.20 11.80
N VAL A 117 -12.09 -0.52 10.73
CA VAL A 117 -11.58 -1.86 10.50
C VAL A 117 -10.16 -1.78 9.96
N TYR A 118 -9.26 -2.56 10.55
CA TYR A 118 -7.92 -2.84 10.06
C TYR A 118 -7.74 -4.35 9.98
N ILE A 119 -7.61 -4.88 8.76
CA ILE A 119 -7.52 -6.32 8.47
C ILE A 119 -6.20 -6.62 7.78
N GLY A 120 -5.52 -7.65 8.25
CA GLY A 120 -4.37 -8.25 7.60
C GLY A 120 -3.87 -9.44 8.40
N CYS A 121 -2.70 -9.95 8.07
CA CYS A 121 -2.02 -10.93 8.90
C CYS A 121 -1.45 -10.22 10.14
N MET A 122 -2.27 -10.12 11.20
CA MET A 122 -1.94 -9.34 12.39
C MET A 122 -0.90 -10.05 13.25
N LYS A 123 0.24 -9.40 13.50
CA LYS A 123 1.29 -9.89 14.41
C LYS A 123 1.69 -8.85 15.45
N SER A 124 2.40 -9.32 16.46
CA SER A 124 3.23 -8.53 17.36
C SER A 124 4.50 -9.35 17.62
N GLY A 125 5.63 -8.68 17.81
CA GLY A 125 6.92 -9.34 17.95
C GLY A 125 7.98 -8.37 18.44
N PRO A 126 9.17 -8.86 18.81
CA PRO A 126 10.18 -8.09 19.49
C PRO A 126 10.63 -6.88 18.66
N VAL A 127 10.82 -5.75 19.35
CA VAL A 127 11.44 -4.56 18.76
C VAL A 127 12.90 -4.87 18.46
N ILE A 128 13.32 -4.54 17.24
CA ILE A 128 14.68 -4.86 16.79
C ILE A 128 15.64 -3.77 17.27
N ALA A 129 16.24 -3.98 18.44
CA ALA A 129 17.23 -3.06 19.02
C ALA A 129 18.68 -3.35 18.60
N ASN A 130 18.92 -4.42 17.82
CA ASN A 130 20.25 -4.73 17.29
C ASN A 130 20.55 -3.85 16.07
N ASN A 131 21.55 -2.98 16.19
CA ASN A 131 21.98 -2.04 15.14
C ASN A 131 22.61 -2.69 13.89
N GLU A 132 22.99 -3.97 13.96
CA GLU A 132 23.47 -4.74 12.81
C GLU A 132 22.33 -5.27 11.93
N SER A 133 21.09 -5.24 12.45
CA SER A 133 19.92 -5.68 11.68
C SER A 133 19.49 -4.60 10.70
N LYS A 134 19.14 -5.00 9.47
CA LYS A 134 18.50 -4.10 8.49
C LYS A 134 17.15 -3.52 8.95
N TYR A 135 16.55 -4.13 9.99
CA TYR A 135 15.29 -3.68 10.60
C TYR A 135 15.51 -3.01 11.95
N TYR A 136 16.75 -2.63 12.29
CA TYR A 136 17.05 -1.90 13.51
C TYR A 136 16.12 -0.70 13.65
N GLU A 137 15.54 -0.54 14.84
CA GLU A 137 14.72 0.60 15.20
C GLU A 137 15.53 1.56 16.08
N PRO A 138 15.96 2.73 15.54
CA PRO A 138 16.70 3.72 16.32
C PRO A 138 15.95 4.21 17.56
N ASP A 139 14.61 4.26 17.46
CA ASP A 139 13.72 4.67 18.53
C ASP A 139 13.19 3.48 19.36
N HIS A 140 13.92 2.36 19.41
CA HIS A 140 13.50 1.16 20.15
C HIS A 140 13.23 1.44 21.64
N TRP A 141 13.94 2.42 22.22
CA TRP A 141 13.78 2.86 23.60
C TRP A 141 12.37 3.42 23.89
N LYS A 142 11.63 3.91 22.88
CA LYS A 142 10.24 4.38 23.02
C LYS A 142 9.26 3.25 23.31
N PHE A 143 9.65 2.00 23.04
CA PHE A 143 8.85 0.83 23.35
C PHE A 143 9.07 0.32 24.78
N GLY A 144 9.90 0.99 25.58
CA GLY A 144 10.20 0.62 26.97
C GLY A 144 11.49 -0.17 27.12
N THR A 145 11.47 -1.24 27.91
CA THR A 145 12.64 -2.07 28.18
C THR A 145 12.97 -3.02 27.03
N ALA A 146 14.23 -3.41 26.92
CA ALA A 146 14.68 -4.43 25.96
C ALA A 146 13.84 -5.71 26.10
N GLY A 147 13.41 -6.27 24.96
CA GLY A 147 12.49 -7.42 24.92
C GLY A 147 11.01 -7.07 24.75
N ASN A 148 10.66 -5.78 24.78
CA ASN A 148 9.30 -5.35 24.44
C ASN A 148 8.97 -5.56 22.96
N ASN A 149 7.68 -5.69 22.68
CA ASN A 149 7.16 -5.95 21.35
C ASN A 149 6.62 -4.69 20.68
N TYR A 150 6.66 -4.66 19.35
CA TYR A 150 5.89 -3.72 18.56
C TYR A 150 4.39 -3.83 18.87
N PHE A 151 3.67 -2.72 18.69
CA PHE A 151 2.21 -2.72 18.64
C PHE A 151 1.70 -3.74 17.63
N ARG A 152 0.47 -4.23 17.83
CA ARG A 152 -0.12 -5.19 16.92
C ARG A 152 -0.37 -4.54 15.56
N HIS A 153 0.19 -5.09 14.49
CA HIS A 153 0.13 -4.55 13.13
C HIS A 153 -0.07 -5.66 12.10
N ALA A 154 -0.57 -5.32 10.91
CA ALA A 154 -0.60 -6.24 9.78
C ALA A 154 0.80 -6.36 9.17
N THR A 155 1.28 -7.58 8.92
CA THR A 155 2.64 -7.77 8.42
C THR A 155 2.74 -7.93 6.90
N ARG A 156 3.72 -7.21 6.34
CA ARG A 156 4.34 -7.26 5.02
C ARG A 156 3.36 -7.06 3.88
N GLN A 157 2.59 -8.10 3.59
CA GLN A 157 2.20 -8.38 2.22
C GLN A 157 0.87 -7.74 1.82
N LEU A 158 -0.08 -7.67 2.75
CA LEU A 158 -1.41 -7.17 2.46
C LEU A 158 -2.10 -6.68 3.73
N TYR A 159 -2.72 -5.51 3.63
CA TYR A 159 -3.71 -5.07 4.60
C TYR A 159 -4.84 -4.29 3.93
N ALA A 160 -5.99 -4.24 4.59
CA ALA A 160 -7.14 -3.44 4.21
C ALA A 160 -7.60 -2.59 5.40
N ILE A 161 -7.95 -1.33 5.13
CA ILE A 161 -8.53 -0.41 6.12
C ILE A 161 -9.84 0.18 5.60
N THR A 162 -10.79 0.45 6.48
CA THR A 162 -12.01 1.19 6.12
C THR A 162 -11.72 2.66 5.86
N ARG A 163 -12.60 3.30 5.07
CA ARG A 163 -12.51 4.74 4.75
C ARG A 163 -12.38 5.64 5.97
N ASP A 164 -13.13 5.37 7.03
CA ASP A 164 -13.11 6.19 8.24
C ASP A 164 -11.76 6.10 8.97
N LEU A 165 -11.15 4.91 9.03
CA LEU A 165 -9.80 4.72 9.55
C LEU A 165 -8.75 5.38 8.66
N ALA A 166 -8.85 5.20 7.34
CA ALA A 166 -7.96 5.84 6.37
C ALA A 166 -8.00 7.37 6.50
N THR A 167 -9.21 7.93 6.64
CA THR A 167 -9.43 9.36 6.83
C THR A 167 -8.80 9.85 8.13
N TYR A 168 -8.97 9.11 9.22
CA TYR A 168 -8.34 9.42 10.51
C TYR A 168 -6.81 9.42 10.40
N ILE A 169 -6.23 8.39 9.77
CA ILE A 169 -4.77 8.28 9.56
C ILE A 169 -4.26 9.48 8.74
N SER A 170 -4.94 9.79 7.63
CA SER A 170 -4.53 10.90 6.76
C SER A 170 -4.60 12.27 7.45
N ALA A 171 -5.67 12.52 8.22
CA ALA A 171 -5.83 13.76 8.99
C ALA A 171 -4.76 13.91 10.10
N ASN A 172 -4.35 12.80 10.71
CA ASN A 172 -3.40 12.77 11.82
C ASN A 172 -1.97 12.43 11.39
N LYS A 173 -1.66 12.39 10.09
CA LYS A 173 -0.34 11.94 9.57
C LYS A 173 0.89 12.66 10.15
N HIS A 174 0.71 13.88 10.65
CA HIS A 174 1.76 14.72 11.22
C HIS A 174 2.14 14.33 12.67
N ILE A 175 1.26 13.61 13.38
CA ILE A 175 1.52 13.07 14.72
C ILE A 175 1.85 11.57 14.70
N LEU A 176 1.62 10.89 13.58
CA LEU A 176 1.97 9.48 13.43
C LEU A 176 3.49 9.31 13.33
N HIS A 177 4.02 8.48 14.22
CA HIS A 177 5.44 8.19 14.24
C HIS A 177 5.83 7.25 13.09
N LYS A 178 6.99 7.51 12.48
CA LYS A 178 7.53 6.72 11.37
C LYS A 178 8.67 5.86 11.91
N TYR A 179 8.37 4.59 12.14
CA TYR A 179 9.35 3.58 12.50
C TYR A 179 10.11 3.11 11.26
N THR A 180 11.29 2.52 11.44
CA THR A 180 12.07 1.96 10.34
C THR A 180 11.31 0.84 9.62
N ASN A 181 10.51 0.07 10.37
CA ASN A 181 9.58 -0.89 9.82
C ASN A 181 8.27 -0.19 9.42
N GLU A 182 7.98 -0.18 8.12
CA GLU A 182 6.79 0.45 7.55
C GLU A 182 5.50 -0.19 8.04
N ASP A 183 5.49 -1.49 8.31
CA ASP A 183 4.32 -2.22 8.83
C ASP A 183 3.90 -1.69 10.22
N VAL A 184 4.83 -1.13 10.99
CA VAL A 184 4.60 -0.62 12.35
C VAL A 184 4.22 0.88 12.32
N SER A 185 4.48 1.55 11.21
CA SER A 185 4.31 3.01 11.07
C SER A 185 2.87 3.44 10.77
N PHE A 186 1.91 2.54 10.98
CA PHE A 186 0.53 2.66 10.51
C PHE A 186 -0.50 2.54 11.64
#